data_AF-A0A160TES5-F1
#
_entry.id   AF-A0A160TES5-F1
#
_cell.length_a   1.000
_cell.length_b   1.000
_cell.length_c   1.000
_cell.angle_alpha   90.00
_cell.angle_beta   90.00
_cell.angle_gamma   90.00
#
_symmetry.space_group_name_H-M   'P 1'
#
loop_
_entity.id
_entity.type
_entity.pdbx_description
1 polymer ?
#
loop_
_entity_poly.entity_id
_entity_poly.type
_entity_poly.pdbx_seq_one_letter_code
_entity_poly.pdbx_strand_id
1 'polypeptide(L)'
;MSKVSGNEMRTLIEGFYDRIASDASIDDTMRAQILASNVPQLPDDPGPGHLAAWDELAGMLADDEFVREMRQAMNAFWTDTLDPAAYQAASMEAYDASARAVAGGLSPDSDQAATIARHWLERSAAAMGRRPDRAFADWHMAQYQQLSGRIGRYRQLLAELRGQKASGEEQAAWTWLNQAIRATLS
;
A
#
# COMPACT_ATOMS: atom_id res chain seq x y z
N MET A 1 -8.45 23.71 -22.05
CA MET A 1 -7.21 23.03 -21.62
C MET A 1 -7.66 21.74 -20.95
N SER A 2 -7.46 20.55 -21.54
CA SER A 2 -7.83 19.28 -20.85
C SER A 2 -7.19 17.98 -21.38
N LYS A 3 -6.72 17.91 -22.64
CA LYS A 3 -6.05 16.68 -23.15
C LYS A 3 -4.54 16.61 -22.88
N VAL A 4 -3.89 17.76 -22.72
CA VAL A 4 -2.45 17.86 -22.51
C VAL A 4 -2.07 17.33 -21.13
N SER A 5 -2.82 17.69 -20.07
CA SER A 5 -2.61 17.19 -18.71
C SER A 5 -2.79 15.66 -18.58
N GLY A 6 -3.78 15.06 -19.26
CA GLY A 6 -4.00 13.61 -19.21
C GLY A 6 -2.92 12.78 -19.90
N ASN A 7 -2.37 13.26 -21.02
CA ASN A 7 -1.28 12.58 -21.72
C ASN A 7 0.07 12.79 -21.03
N GLU A 8 0.31 13.99 -20.49
CA GLU A 8 1.48 14.28 -19.65
C GLU A 8 1.47 13.39 -18.41
N MET A 9 0.30 13.17 -17.81
CA MET A 9 0.14 12.31 -16.65
C MET A 9 0.48 10.86 -16.93
N ARG A 10 -0.07 10.32 -18.02
CA ARG A 10 0.27 8.97 -18.47
C ARG A 10 1.78 8.83 -18.67
N THR A 11 2.40 9.79 -19.37
CA THR A 11 3.84 9.78 -19.65
C THR A 11 4.69 9.82 -18.38
N LEU A 12 4.33 10.65 -17.40
CA LEU A 12 5.05 10.76 -16.12
C LEU A 12 4.94 9.46 -15.29
N ILE A 13 3.76 8.87 -15.25
CA ILE A 13 3.54 7.61 -14.52
C ILE A 13 4.25 6.46 -15.21
N GLU A 14 4.18 6.36 -16.54
CA GLU A 14 4.93 5.38 -17.33
C GLU A 14 6.44 5.49 -17.09
N GLY A 15 7.01 6.70 -17.19
CA GLY A 15 8.43 6.94 -16.93
C GLY A 15 8.84 6.65 -15.48
N PHE A 16 7.96 6.90 -14.51
CA PHE A 16 8.19 6.47 -13.12
C PHE A 16 8.22 4.94 -12.99
N TYR A 17 7.26 4.24 -13.61
CA TYR A 17 7.22 2.78 -13.62
C TYR A 17 8.46 2.17 -14.27
N ASP A 18 8.96 2.77 -15.35
CA ASP A 18 10.21 2.34 -15.97
C ASP A 18 11.40 2.51 -15.01
N ARG A 19 11.47 3.63 -14.28
CA ARG A 19 12.53 3.88 -13.29
C ARG A 19 12.48 2.88 -12.13
N ILE A 20 11.30 2.53 -11.62
CA ILE A 20 11.19 1.57 -10.49
C ILE A 20 11.33 0.11 -10.94
N ALA A 21 10.80 -0.25 -12.11
CA ALA A 21 10.82 -1.62 -12.63
C ALA A 21 12.17 -2.04 -13.25
N SER A 22 13.09 -1.09 -13.50
CA SER A 22 14.36 -1.37 -14.20
C SER A 22 15.30 -2.38 -13.51
N ASP A 23 15.08 -2.73 -12.24
CA ASP A 23 15.85 -3.77 -11.51
C ASP A 23 14.99 -4.99 -11.11
N ALA A 24 13.69 -4.98 -11.40
CA ALA A 24 12.78 -6.05 -11.03
C ALA A 24 12.47 -6.92 -12.27
N SER A 25 12.43 -8.24 -12.09
CA SER A 25 12.02 -9.20 -13.13
C SER A 25 10.51 -9.12 -13.42
N ILE A 26 10.01 -7.92 -13.70
CA ILE A 26 8.61 -7.66 -14.06
C ILE A 26 8.52 -7.81 -15.57
N ASP A 27 7.86 -8.88 -16.03
CA ASP A 27 7.59 -9.06 -17.45
C ASP A 27 6.63 -7.99 -17.99
N ASP A 28 6.55 -7.86 -19.31
CA ASP A 28 5.74 -6.84 -19.98
C ASP A 28 4.23 -6.97 -19.70
N THR A 29 3.76 -8.18 -19.37
CA THR A 29 2.34 -8.42 -19.05
C THR A 29 1.99 -7.89 -17.68
N MET A 30 2.86 -8.16 -16.69
CA MET A 30 2.73 -7.65 -15.34
C MET A 30 2.92 -6.13 -15.31
N ARG A 31 3.85 -5.59 -16.11
CA ARG A 31 4.00 -4.14 -16.32
C ARG A 31 2.71 -3.50 -16.83
N ALA A 32 2.09 -4.06 -17.87
CA ALA A 32 0.86 -3.53 -18.45
C ALA A 32 -0.32 -3.58 -17.45
N GLN A 33 -0.44 -4.64 -16.65
CA GLN A 33 -1.46 -4.73 -15.60
C GLN A 33 -1.25 -3.72 -14.48
N ILE A 34 0.01 -3.52 -14.06
CA ILE A 34 0.37 -2.52 -13.06
C ILE A 34 0.02 -1.12 -13.60
N LEU A 35 0.42 -0.77 -14.82
CA LEU A 35 0.10 0.52 -15.42
C LEU A 35 -1.41 0.73 -15.56
N ALA A 36 -2.15 -0.25 -16.09
CA ALA A 36 -3.60 -0.18 -16.25
C ALA A 36 -4.34 0.00 -14.91
N SER A 37 -3.81 -0.58 -13.84
CA SER A 37 -4.41 -0.52 -12.50
C SER A 37 -3.94 0.69 -11.69
N ASN A 38 -2.83 1.34 -12.06
CA ASN A 38 -2.19 2.41 -11.29
C ASN A 38 -2.25 3.80 -11.93
N VAL A 39 -2.36 3.93 -13.25
CA VAL A 39 -2.58 5.23 -13.93
C VAL A 39 -4.01 5.70 -13.65
N PRO A 40 -4.22 6.74 -12.82
CA PRO A 40 -5.56 7.27 -12.60
C PRO A 40 -5.98 8.08 -13.85
N GLN A 41 -7.24 7.97 -14.24
CA GLN A 41 -7.80 8.78 -15.33
C GLN A 41 -8.33 10.08 -14.73
N LEU A 42 -7.75 11.21 -15.12
CA LEU A 42 -8.28 12.51 -14.77
C LEU A 42 -9.67 12.70 -15.40
N PRO A 43 -10.63 13.32 -14.69
CA PRO A 43 -11.89 13.74 -15.29
C PRO A 43 -11.67 14.81 -16.36
N ASP A 44 -12.57 14.90 -17.34
CA ASP A 44 -12.48 15.86 -18.46
C ASP A 44 -12.45 17.33 -18.02
N ASP A 45 -13.04 17.63 -16.86
CA ASP A 45 -13.02 18.95 -16.19
C ASP A 45 -12.46 18.83 -14.75
N PRO A 46 -11.13 18.89 -14.57
CA PRO A 46 -10.51 18.76 -13.26
C PRO A 46 -10.72 20.02 -12.42
N GLY A 47 -11.47 19.90 -11.32
CA GLY A 47 -11.54 20.95 -10.31
C GLY A 47 -10.19 21.25 -9.62
N PRO A 48 -10.07 22.36 -8.87
CA PRO A 48 -8.81 22.80 -8.26
C PRO A 48 -8.12 21.77 -7.36
N GLY A 49 -8.90 20.93 -6.66
CA GLY A 49 -8.37 19.85 -5.84
C GLY A 49 -7.64 18.77 -6.64
N HIS A 50 -8.13 18.43 -7.83
CA HIS A 50 -7.45 17.48 -8.72
C HIS A 50 -6.14 18.06 -9.27
N LEU A 51 -6.12 19.37 -9.56
CA LEU A 51 -4.90 20.05 -10.02
C LEU A 51 -3.83 20.12 -8.92
N ALA A 52 -4.21 20.41 -7.69
CA ALA A 52 -3.27 20.40 -6.56
C ALA A 52 -2.72 19.00 -6.26
N ALA A 53 -3.60 17.98 -6.27
CA ALA A 53 -3.18 16.58 -6.13
C ALA A 53 -2.27 16.13 -7.29
N TRP A 54 -2.50 16.66 -8.48
CA TRP A 54 -1.68 16.42 -9.65
C TRP A 54 -0.26 16.99 -9.49
N ASP A 55 -0.14 18.26 -9.11
CA ASP A 55 1.16 18.91 -8.94
C ASP A 55 2.00 18.22 -7.86
N GLU A 56 1.37 17.81 -6.76
CA GLU A 56 2.04 17.06 -5.70
C GLU A 56 2.50 15.68 -6.19
N LEU A 57 1.63 14.94 -6.89
CA LEU A 57 2.00 13.64 -7.45
C LEU A 57 3.16 13.78 -8.43
N ALA A 58 3.11 14.74 -9.34
CA ALA A 58 4.20 14.98 -10.30
C ALA A 58 5.53 15.29 -9.61
N GLY A 59 5.51 16.09 -8.54
CA GLY A 59 6.68 16.35 -7.69
C GLY A 59 7.25 15.07 -7.07
N MET A 60 6.39 14.19 -6.54
CA MET A 60 6.82 12.92 -5.97
C MET A 60 7.40 11.97 -7.03
N LEU A 61 6.78 11.86 -8.20
CA LEU A 61 7.27 10.97 -9.27
C LEU A 61 8.62 11.44 -9.84
N ALA A 62 8.91 12.74 -9.79
CA ALA A 62 10.19 13.31 -10.19
C ALA A 62 11.31 13.09 -9.15
N ASP A 63 10.97 12.93 -7.86
CA ASP A 63 11.91 12.76 -6.76
C ASP A 63 12.65 11.40 -6.83
N ASP A 64 13.97 11.45 -7.07
CA ASP A 64 14.84 10.27 -7.10
C ASP A 64 14.86 9.51 -5.76
N GLU A 65 14.69 10.19 -4.63
CA GLU A 65 14.61 9.53 -3.34
C GLU A 65 13.32 8.73 -3.20
N PHE A 66 12.19 9.30 -3.59
CA PHE A 66 10.93 8.59 -3.62
C PHE A 66 10.96 7.37 -4.55
N VAL A 67 11.61 7.48 -5.72
CA VAL A 67 11.85 6.33 -6.61
C VAL A 67 12.65 5.24 -5.90
N ARG A 68 13.72 5.59 -5.18
CA ARG A 68 14.51 4.60 -4.41
C ARG A 68 13.67 3.94 -3.31
N GLU A 69 12.86 4.71 -2.58
CA GLU A 69 11.96 4.17 -1.54
C GLU A 69 10.94 3.21 -2.12
N MET A 70 10.32 3.56 -3.25
CA MET A 70 9.34 2.68 -3.92
C MET A 70 9.98 1.37 -4.37
N ARG A 71 11.19 1.43 -4.92
CA ARG A 71 11.95 0.22 -5.33
C ARG A 71 12.27 -0.67 -4.13
N GLN A 72 12.73 -0.07 -3.03
CA GLN A 72 13.01 -0.81 -1.80
C GLN A 72 11.74 -1.47 -1.25
N ALA A 73 10.61 -0.75 -1.23
CA ALA A 73 9.34 -1.29 -0.78
C ALA A 73 8.85 -2.43 -1.69
N MET A 74 8.94 -2.27 -3.01
CA MET A 74 8.56 -3.33 -3.97
C MET A 74 9.43 -4.57 -3.80
N ASN A 75 10.75 -4.42 -3.74
CA ASN A 75 11.68 -5.55 -3.61
C ASN A 75 11.58 -6.24 -2.24
N ALA A 76 11.25 -5.50 -1.18
CA ALA A 76 11.02 -6.07 0.14
C ALA A 76 9.75 -6.91 0.22
N PHE A 77 8.74 -6.60 -0.61
CA PHE A 77 7.44 -7.25 -0.59
C PHE A 77 7.30 -8.36 -1.64
N TRP A 78 7.67 -8.07 -2.89
CA TRP A 78 7.56 -8.98 -4.03
C TRP A 78 8.82 -9.83 -4.18
N THR A 79 8.91 -10.88 -3.37
CA THR A 79 9.98 -11.88 -3.43
C THR A 79 9.52 -13.09 -4.24
N ASP A 80 10.47 -13.90 -4.75
CA ASP A 80 10.17 -15.16 -5.45
C ASP A 80 9.40 -16.18 -4.59
N THR A 81 9.40 -15.97 -3.26
CA THR A 81 8.73 -16.81 -2.28
C THR A 81 7.33 -16.33 -1.91
N LEU A 82 6.91 -15.15 -2.39
CA LEU A 82 5.58 -14.62 -2.12
C LEU A 82 4.53 -15.45 -2.87
N ASP A 83 3.53 -15.93 -2.14
CA ASP A 83 2.24 -16.37 -2.68
C ASP A 83 1.24 -15.20 -2.59
N PRO A 84 0.96 -14.50 -3.70
CA PRO A 84 0.12 -13.31 -3.67
C PRO A 84 -1.34 -13.63 -3.31
N ALA A 85 -1.84 -14.79 -3.70
CA ALA A 85 -3.20 -15.20 -3.41
C ALA A 85 -3.39 -15.53 -1.93
N ALA A 86 -2.42 -16.24 -1.33
CA ALA A 86 -2.43 -16.52 0.10
C ALA A 86 -2.29 -15.23 0.93
N TYR A 87 -1.41 -14.30 0.51
CA TYR A 87 -1.24 -13.01 1.20
C TYR A 87 -2.52 -12.16 1.12
N GLN A 88 -3.17 -12.12 -0.04
CA GLN A 88 -4.44 -11.41 -0.22
C GLN A 88 -5.53 -12.00 0.68
N ALA A 89 -5.68 -13.32 0.72
CA ALA A 89 -6.65 -13.98 1.58
C ALA A 89 -6.40 -13.67 3.07
N ALA A 90 -5.15 -13.77 3.52
CA ALA A 90 -4.76 -13.42 4.88
C ALA A 90 -5.08 -11.94 5.21
N SER A 91 -4.88 -11.04 4.24
CA SER A 91 -5.13 -9.61 4.42
C SER A 91 -6.62 -9.31 4.56
N MET A 92 -7.46 -9.97 3.77
CA MET A 92 -8.92 -9.86 3.87
C MET A 92 -9.44 -10.39 5.21
N GLU A 93 -8.96 -11.58 5.63
CA GLU A 93 -9.31 -12.17 6.92
C GLU A 93 -8.94 -11.24 8.10
N ALA A 94 -7.73 -10.67 8.07
CA ALA A 94 -7.25 -9.73 9.08
C ALA A 94 -8.06 -8.43 9.08
N TYR A 95 -8.33 -7.86 7.90
CA TYR A 95 -9.17 -6.67 7.75
C TYR A 95 -10.56 -6.89 8.35
N ASP A 96 -11.26 -7.96 7.99
CA ASP A 96 -12.61 -8.24 8.49
C ASP A 96 -12.63 -8.46 10.00
N ALA A 97 -11.60 -9.09 10.56
CA ALA A 97 -11.47 -9.28 12.01
C ALA A 97 -11.21 -7.94 12.73
N SER A 98 -10.30 -7.12 12.21
CA SER A 98 -9.96 -5.81 12.78
C SER A 98 -11.10 -4.81 12.63
N ALA A 99 -11.80 -4.78 11.51
CA ALA A 99 -12.97 -3.93 11.31
C ALA A 99 -14.08 -4.26 12.31
N ARG A 100 -14.36 -5.55 12.54
CA ARG A 100 -15.31 -6.00 13.58
C ARG A 100 -14.85 -5.61 14.99
N ALA A 101 -13.56 -5.72 15.28
CA ALA A 101 -13.00 -5.34 16.57
C ALA A 101 -13.14 -3.82 16.82
N VAL A 102 -12.83 -2.99 15.81
CA VAL A 102 -13.01 -1.53 15.87
C VAL A 102 -14.47 -1.17 16.07
N ALA A 103 -15.39 -1.75 15.28
CA ALA A 103 -16.82 -1.50 15.41
C ALA A 103 -17.38 -1.94 16.79
N GLY A 104 -16.80 -2.98 17.38
CA GLY A 104 -17.14 -3.46 18.72
C GLY A 104 -16.45 -2.71 19.87
N GLY A 105 -15.59 -1.72 19.59
CA GLY A 105 -14.85 -0.99 20.61
C GLY A 105 -13.81 -1.84 21.37
N LEU A 106 -13.33 -2.92 20.77
CA LEU A 106 -12.35 -3.81 21.39
C LEU A 106 -10.99 -3.12 21.51
N SER A 107 -10.38 -3.18 22.70
CA SER A 107 -9.02 -2.63 22.90
C SER A 107 -7.98 -3.43 22.10
N PRO A 108 -7.03 -2.77 21.41
CA PRO A 108 -5.91 -3.44 20.74
C PRO A 108 -4.99 -4.19 21.72
N ASP A 109 -5.04 -3.88 23.02
CA ASP A 109 -4.23 -4.56 24.05
C ASP A 109 -4.92 -5.80 24.65
N SER A 110 -6.08 -6.20 24.13
CA SER A 110 -6.85 -7.34 24.65
C SER A 110 -6.31 -8.70 24.18
N ASP A 111 -6.61 -9.78 24.92
CA ASP A 111 -6.24 -11.16 24.52
C ASP A 111 -6.82 -11.57 23.16
N GLN A 112 -8.01 -11.05 22.84
CA GLN A 112 -8.65 -11.27 21.54
C GLN A 112 -7.89 -10.52 20.43
N ALA A 113 -7.45 -9.29 20.69
CA ALA A 113 -6.61 -8.55 19.75
C ALA A 113 -5.25 -9.23 19.53
N ALA A 114 -4.64 -9.75 20.60
CA ALA A 114 -3.42 -10.53 20.51
C ALA A 114 -3.58 -11.80 19.65
N THR A 115 -4.75 -12.45 19.72
CA THR A 115 -5.07 -13.61 18.89
C THR A 115 -5.19 -13.24 17.41
N ILE A 116 -5.87 -12.14 17.10
CA ILE A 116 -5.99 -11.64 15.72
C ILE A 116 -4.61 -11.24 15.17
N ALA A 117 -3.81 -10.53 15.96
CA ALA A 117 -2.46 -10.12 15.57
C ALA A 117 -1.54 -11.31 15.28
N ARG A 118 -1.50 -12.32 16.17
CA ARG A 118 -0.72 -13.55 15.94
C ARG A 118 -1.17 -14.28 14.68
N HIS A 119 -2.48 -14.43 14.49
CA HIS A 119 -3.03 -15.09 13.31
C HIS A 119 -2.64 -14.38 12.01
N TRP A 120 -2.73 -13.05 11.99
CA TRP A 120 -2.25 -12.25 10.86
C TRP A 120 -0.76 -12.47 10.59
N LEU A 121 0.09 -12.39 11.62
CA LEU A 121 1.54 -12.58 11.46
C LEU A 121 1.88 -13.99 10.96
N GLU A 122 1.21 -15.02 11.46
CA GLU A 122 1.37 -16.41 11.01
C GLU A 122 1.04 -16.58 9.52
N ARG A 123 -0.12 -16.10 9.11
CA ARG A 123 -0.63 -16.27 7.74
C ARG A 123 0.17 -15.44 6.74
N SER A 124 0.46 -14.18 7.07
CA SER A 124 1.25 -13.29 6.23
C SER A 124 2.71 -13.74 6.12
N ALA A 125 3.34 -14.18 7.22
CA ALA A 125 4.70 -14.72 7.16
C ALA A 125 4.76 -15.97 6.28
N ALA A 126 3.82 -16.91 6.46
CA ALA A 126 3.74 -18.12 5.65
C ALA A 126 3.57 -17.79 4.16
N ALA A 127 2.69 -16.84 3.81
CA ALA A 127 2.50 -16.40 2.44
C ALA A 127 3.75 -15.75 1.83
N MET A 128 4.65 -15.19 2.65
CA MET A 128 5.93 -14.63 2.20
C MET A 128 7.09 -15.63 2.22
N GLY A 129 6.86 -16.88 2.63
CA GLY A 129 7.92 -17.86 2.85
C GLY A 129 8.84 -17.50 4.03
N ARG A 130 8.32 -16.79 5.03
CA ARG A 130 9.03 -16.34 6.23
C ARG A 130 8.48 -17.02 7.48
N ARG A 131 9.22 -16.93 8.59
CA ARG A 131 8.73 -17.36 9.91
C ARG A 131 7.98 -16.23 10.60
N PRO A 132 6.90 -16.50 11.33
CA PRO A 132 6.17 -15.49 12.11
C PRO A 132 6.90 -15.20 13.43
N ASP A 133 8.15 -14.76 13.34
CA ASP A 133 9.00 -14.43 14.49
C ASP A 133 9.08 -12.91 14.72
N ARG A 134 9.82 -12.51 15.75
CA ARG A 134 10.02 -11.09 16.10
C ARG A 134 10.57 -10.29 14.91
N ALA A 135 11.47 -10.88 14.12
CA ALA A 135 12.06 -10.20 12.97
C ALA A 135 11.01 -9.96 11.86
N PHE A 136 10.07 -10.88 11.66
CA PHE A 136 8.94 -10.65 10.76
C PHE A 136 8.00 -9.56 11.27
N ALA A 137 7.66 -9.57 12.56
CA ALA A 137 6.80 -8.56 13.15
C ALA A 137 7.42 -7.15 13.09
N ASP A 138 8.71 -7.02 13.42
CA ASP A 138 9.44 -5.75 13.32
C ASP A 138 9.52 -5.27 11.86
N TRP A 139 9.77 -6.18 10.91
CA TRP A 139 9.72 -5.87 9.49
C TRP A 139 8.33 -5.39 9.05
N HIS A 140 7.25 -6.06 9.46
CA HIS A 140 5.87 -5.66 9.14
C HIS A 140 5.59 -4.26 9.66
N MET A 141 5.99 -3.96 10.89
CA MET A 141 5.80 -2.63 11.48
C MET A 141 6.59 -1.54 10.72
N ALA A 142 7.82 -1.85 10.27
CA ALA A 142 8.59 -0.94 9.44
C ALA A 142 7.92 -0.72 8.07
N GLN A 143 7.40 -1.78 7.44
CA GLN A 143 6.64 -1.67 6.19
C GLN A 143 5.39 -0.82 6.38
N TYR A 144 4.61 -1.04 7.44
CA TYR A 144 3.42 -0.24 7.73
C TYR A 144 3.76 1.25 7.90
N GLN A 145 4.86 1.57 8.59
CA GLN A 145 5.32 2.95 8.72
C GLN A 145 5.71 3.58 7.37
N GLN A 146 6.45 2.86 6.54
CA GLN A 146 6.77 3.32 5.17
C GLN A 146 5.51 3.55 4.34
N LEU A 147 4.54 2.64 4.43
CA LEU A 147 3.24 2.75 3.77
C LEU A 147 2.35 3.87 4.33
N SER A 148 2.62 4.36 5.55
CA SER A 148 1.97 5.54 6.12
C SER A 148 2.68 6.87 5.84
N GLY A 149 3.92 6.82 5.33
CA GLY A 149 4.74 7.98 4.96
C GLY A 149 4.48 8.45 3.53
N ARG A 150 5.55 8.74 2.76
CA ARG A 150 5.45 9.18 1.36
C ARG A 150 4.66 8.20 0.49
N ILE A 151 4.83 6.89 0.66
CA ILE A 151 4.08 5.88 -0.12
C ILE A 151 2.58 5.94 0.20
N GLY A 152 2.21 6.27 1.44
CA GLY A 152 0.82 6.51 1.85
C GLY A 152 0.22 7.72 1.16
N ARG A 153 0.96 8.84 1.14
CA ARG A 153 0.54 10.04 0.41
C ARG A 153 0.38 9.78 -1.09
N TYR A 154 1.31 9.06 -1.70
CA TYR A 154 1.19 8.62 -3.10
C TYR A 154 -0.10 7.84 -3.36
N ARG A 155 -0.44 6.86 -2.52
CA ARG A 155 -1.70 6.09 -2.64
C ARG A 155 -2.93 6.97 -2.47
N GLN A 156 -2.89 7.90 -1.52
CA GLN A 156 -3.97 8.86 -1.29
C GLN A 156 -4.19 9.77 -2.50
N LEU A 157 -3.12 10.33 -3.07
CA LEU A 157 -3.18 11.14 -4.28
C LEU A 157 -3.79 10.36 -5.45
N LEU A 158 -3.39 9.10 -5.64
CA LEU A 158 -3.98 8.24 -6.66
C LEU A 158 -5.48 8.01 -6.44
N ALA A 159 -5.93 7.81 -5.20
CA ALA A 159 -7.34 7.65 -4.87
C ALA A 159 -8.14 8.94 -5.11
N GLU A 160 -7.62 10.09 -4.65
CA GLU A 160 -8.19 11.41 -4.87
C GLU A 160 -8.36 11.70 -6.38
N LEU A 161 -7.34 11.40 -7.17
CA LEU A 161 -7.36 11.57 -8.64
C LEU A 161 -8.35 10.61 -9.34
N ARG A 162 -8.74 9.51 -8.69
CA ARG A 162 -9.80 8.59 -9.17
C ARG A 162 -11.19 8.96 -8.65
N GLY A 163 -11.32 10.03 -7.87
CA GLY A 163 -12.56 10.35 -7.15
C GLY A 163 -12.93 9.31 -6.09
N GLN A 164 -11.99 8.47 -5.67
CA GLN A 164 -12.18 7.48 -4.61
C GLN A 164 -11.85 8.13 -3.27
N LYS A 165 -12.74 8.00 -2.29
CA LYS A 165 -12.36 8.27 -0.89
C LYS A 165 -11.57 7.08 -0.39
N ALA A 166 -10.36 7.30 0.12
CA ALA A 166 -9.73 6.34 1.01
C ALA A 166 -10.72 6.06 2.16
N SER A 167 -11.16 4.82 2.34
CA SER A 167 -12.15 4.53 3.37
C SER A 167 -11.47 4.71 4.73
N GLY A 168 -11.97 5.64 5.56
CA GLY A 168 -11.45 5.83 6.91
C GLY A 168 -11.56 4.55 7.76
N GLU A 169 -12.46 3.65 7.39
CA GLU A 169 -12.67 2.34 8.00
C GLU A 169 -11.47 1.40 7.78
N GLU A 170 -10.94 1.32 6.55
CA GLU A 170 -9.74 0.54 6.26
C GLU A 170 -8.54 1.05 7.06
N GLN A 171 -8.34 2.37 7.09
CA GLN A 171 -7.27 2.96 7.87
C GLN A 171 -7.40 2.68 9.37
N ALA A 172 -8.62 2.74 9.91
CA ALA A 172 -8.90 2.43 11.31
C ALA A 172 -8.60 0.95 11.64
N ALA A 173 -9.04 0.03 10.79
CA ALA A 173 -8.82 -1.41 10.97
C ALA A 173 -7.33 -1.76 10.98
N TRP A 174 -6.56 -1.28 9.99
CA TRP A 174 -5.11 -1.52 9.95
C TRP A 174 -4.35 -0.82 11.08
N THR A 175 -4.76 0.40 11.46
CA THR A 175 -4.16 1.08 12.61
C THR A 175 -4.35 0.27 13.90
N TRP A 176 -5.57 -0.22 14.12
CA TRP A 176 -5.89 -1.07 15.26
C TRP A 176 -5.08 -2.37 15.27
N LEU A 177 -4.95 -3.04 14.12
CA LEU A 177 -4.17 -4.28 14.02
C LEU A 177 -2.69 -4.06 14.35
N ASN A 178 -2.10 -2.98 13.86
CA ASN A 178 -0.69 -2.65 14.13
C ASN A 178 -0.46 -2.27 15.61
N GLN A 179 -1.45 -1.66 16.27
CA GLN A 179 -1.41 -1.46 17.72
C GLN A 179 -1.44 -2.80 18.46
N ALA A 180 -2.31 -3.73 18.04
CA ALA A 180 -2.38 -5.07 18.63
C ALA A 180 -1.08 -5.86 18.43
N ILE A 181 -0.47 -5.80 17.24
CA ILE A 181 0.86 -6.39 17.00
C ILE A 181 1.87 -5.79 17.97
N ARG A 182 1.95 -4.46 18.10
CA ARG A 182 2.89 -3.81 19.03
C ARG A 182 2.68 -4.27 20.47
N ALA A 183 1.44 -4.39 20.92
CA ALA A 183 1.10 -4.89 22.26
C ALA A 183 1.59 -6.33 22.46
N THR A 184 1.49 -7.20 21.44
CA THR A 184 2.01 -8.58 21.54
C THR A 184 3.53 -8.69 21.52
N LEU A 185 4.24 -7.65 21.09
CA LEU A 185 5.70 -7.59 21.07
C LEU A 185 6.31 -7.00 22.34
N SER A 186 5.48 -6.46 23.24
CA SER A 186 5.89 -5.81 24.49
C SER A 186 6.03 -6.82 25.61
#